data_AF-A0A9Q6N5B1-F1
#
_entry.id   AF-A0A9Q6N5B1-F1
#
_cell.length_a   1.000
_cell.length_b   1.000
_cell.length_c   1.000
_cell.angle_alpha   90.00
_cell.angle_beta   90.00
_cell.angle_gamma   90.00
#
_symmetry.space_group_name_H-M   'P 1'
#
loop_
_entity.id
_entity.type
_entity.pdbx_description
1 polymer ?
#
loop_
_entity_poly.entity_id
_entity_poly.type
_entity_poly.pdbx_seq_one_letter_code
_entity_poly.pdbx_strand_id
1 'polypeptide(L)'
;MTYWQAKTARIDVTKALYRSVAELDNQPLIDTFSKRVNSATTAMLASASDMTFPDVSSVNLTLITVIFGTVRNVFEQDLTPSNADRVIRQLITMCNACLDTFRTG
;
A
#
# COMPACT_ATOMS: atom_id res chain seq x y z
N MET A 1 14.19 1.59 8.15
CA MET A 1 14.78 2.91 7.83
C MET A 1 15.95 2.74 6.86
N THR A 2 15.68 2.36 5.61
CA THR A 2 16.67 2.24 4.52
C THR A 2 15.98 2.53 3.18
N TYR A 3 14.74 2.06 3.04
CA TYR A 3 13.82 2.38 1.94
C TYR A 3 13.59 3.89 1.73
N TRP A 4 13.40 4.66 2.80
CA TRP A 4 13.15 6.10 2.72
C TRP A 4 14.37 6.90 2.25
N GLN A 5 15.57 6.53 2.70
CA GLN A 5 16.83 7.18 2.30
C GLN A 5 17.19 6.87 0.85
N ALA A 6 16.91 5.66 0.37
CA ALA A 6 17.08 5.30 -1.04
C ALA A 6 16.16 6.10 -1.97
N LYS A 7 14.95 6.45 -1.51
CA LYS A 7 13.93 7.15 -2.33
C LYS A 7 14.10 8.67 -2.37
N THR A 8 14.84 9.24 -1.43
CA THR A 8 15.04 10.71 -1.30
C THR A 8 16.37 11.23 -1.82
N ALA A 9 17.32 10.34 -2.17
CA ALA A 9 18.66 10.74 -2.63
C ALA A 9 18.69 11.47 -4.00
N ARG A 10 17.63 11.35 -4.83
CA ARG A 10 17.54 11.94 -6.18
C ARG A 10 16.11 12.30 -6.56
N ILE A 11 15.52 13.22 -5.78
CA ILE A 11 14.10 13.60 -5.90
C ILE A 11 13.81 14.34 -7.23
N ASP A 12 14.82 15.01 -7.78
CA ASP A 12 14.83 15.71 -9.06
C ASP A 12 14.84 14.75 -10.26
N VAL A 13 15.68 13.72 -10.23
CA VAL A 13 15.72 12.66 -11.26
C VAL A 13 14.44 11.82 -11.23
N THR A 14 13.87 11.60 -10.04
CA THR A 14 12.58 10.89 -9.89
C THR A 14 11.44 11.69 -10.52
N LYS A 15 11.36 13.01 -10.28
CA LYS A 15 10.33 13.89 -10.88
C LYS A 15 10.48 14.07 -12.40
N ALA A 16 11.70 13.99 -12.95
CA ALA A 16 11.94 14.01 -14.39
C ALA A 16 11.58 12.66 -15.05
N LEU A 17 11.91 11.53 -14.39
CA LEU A 17 11.54 10.20 -14.84
C LEU A 17 10.01 10.03 -14.90
N TYR A 18 9.26 10.46 -13.88
CA TYR A 18 7.80 10.43 -13.89
C TYR A 18 7.18 11.24 -15.04
N ARG A 19 7.84 12.32 -15.50
CA ARG A 19 7.37 13.13 -16.63
C ARG A 19 7.65 12.50 -17.99
N SER A 20 8.71 11.70 -18.14
CA SER A 20 8.97 10.91 -19.37
C SER A 20 8.33 9.52 -19.37
N VAL A 21 7.95 8.98 -18.20
CA VAL A 21 7.33 7.64 -18.04
C VAL A 21 5.84 7.64 -18.37
N ALA A 22 5.23 8.80 -18.62
CA ALA A 22 3.87 8.90 -19.13
C ALA A 22 3.67 8.28 -20.53
N GLU A 23 4.75 8.03 -21.28
CA GLU A 23 4.72 7.34 -22.59
C GLU A 23 4.95 5.82 -22.50
N LEU A 24 5.38 5.30 -21.34
CA LEU A 24 5.43 3.86 -21.10
C LEU A 24 4.05 3.43 -20.62
N ASP A 25 3.41 2.51 -21.36
CA ASP A 25 2.21 1.83 -20.91
C ASP A 25 2.55 1.03 -19.63
N ASN A 26 2.47 1.69 -18.47
CA ASN A 26 2.82 1.12 -17.17
C ASN A 26 1.65 0.31 -16.59
N GLN A 27 0.50 0.32 -17.25
CA GLN A 27 -0.69 -0.39 -16.80
C GLN A 27 -0.44 -1.90 -16.63
N PRO A 28 0.25 -2.61 -17.54
CA PRO A 28 0.58 -4.03 -17.36
C PRO A 28 1.51 -4.30 -16.18
N LEU A 29 2.42 -3.36 -15.85
CA LEU A 29 3.32 -3.47 -14.71
C LEU A 29 2.57 -3.27 -13.39
N ILE A 30 1.67 -2.28 -13.34
CA ILE A 30 0.80 -2.01 -12.18
C ILE A 30 -0.15 -3.19 -11.95
N ASP A 31 -0.70 -3.78 -13.01
CA ASP A 31 -1.58 -4.94 -12.92
C ASP A 31 -0.84 -6.18 -12.43
N THR A 32 0.37 -6.43 -12.95
CA THR A 32 1.22 -7.55 -12.51
C THR A 32 1.62 -7.39 -11.04
N PHE A 33 2.03 -6.18 -10.65
CA PHE A 33 2.32 -5.86 -9.26
C PHE A 33 1.09 -6.09 -8.36
N SER A 34 -0.07 -5.58 -8.76
CA SER A 34 -1.31 -5.72 -8.01
C SER A 34 -1.71 -7.19 -7.84
N LYS A 35 -1.62 -8.00 -8.89
CA LYS A 35 -1.87 -9.46 -8.83
C LYS A 35 -0.93 -10.16 -7.84
N ARG A 36 0.36 -9.83 -7.88
CA ARG A 36 1.36 -10.44 -7.00
C ARG A 36 1.15 -10.05 -5.54
N VAL A 37 0.86 -8.78 -5.26
CA VAL A 37 0.54 -8.30 -3.91
C VAL A 37 -0.73 -8.97 -3.42
N ASN A 38 -1.79 -9.02 -4.24
CA ASN A 38 -3.06 -9.65 -3.88
C ASN A 38 -2.88 -11.13 -3.50
N SER A 39 -2.15 -11.90 -4.31
CA SER A 39 -1.88 -13.31 -4.02
C SER A 39 -1.07 -13.49 -2.73
N ALA A 40 0.00 -12.73 -2.52
CA ALA A 40 0.85 -12.85 -1.35
C ALA A 40 0.13 -12.47 -0.05
N THR A 41 -0.66 -11.39 -0.08
CA THR A 41 -1.40 -10.89 1.09
C THR A 41 -2.59 -11.77 1.43
N THR A 42 -3.29 -12.32 0.43
CA THR A 42 -4.34 -13.33 0.66
C THR A 42 -3.76 -14.57 1.33
N ALA A 43 -2.61 -15.08 0.85
CA ALA A 43 -1.95 -16.23 1.45
C ALA A 43 -1.49 -15.96 2.90
N MET A 44 -0.94 -14.78 3.15
CA MET A 44 -0.56 -14.33 4.50
C MET A 44 -1.76 -14.34 5.45
N LEU A 45 -2.88 -13.72 5.06
CA LEU A 45 -4.09 -13.66 5.88
C LEU A 45 -4.69 -15.07 6.09
N ALA A 46 -4.75 -15.89 5.05
CA ALA A 46 -5.28 -17.26 5.15
C ALA A 46 -4.43 -18.16 6.05
N SER A 47 -3.14 -17.85 6.25
CA SER A 47 -2.24 -18.60 7.12
C SER A 47 -2.24 -18.13 8.59
N ALA A 48 -2.91 -17.02 8.89
CA ALA A 48 -2.97 -16.48 10.25
C ALA A 48 -3.76 -17.41 11.17
N SER A 49 -3.11 -17.96 12.20
CA SER A 49 -3.71 -18.90 13.15
C SER A 49 -4.57 -18.23 14.23
N ASP A 50 -4.42 -16.93 14.40
CA ASP A 50 -5.07 -16.09 15.42
C ASP A 50 -6.23 -15.25 14.86
N MET A 51 -6.64 -15.50 13.61
CA MET A 51 -7.70 -14.76 12.94
C MET A 51 -8.64 -15.71 12.21
N THR A 52 -9.93 -15.39 12.21
CA THR A 52 -10.95 -16.11 11.43
C THR A 52 -11.63 -15.14 10.47
N PHE A 53 -11.41 -15.35 9.17
CA PHE A 53 -11.99 -14.53 8.11
C PHE A 53 -13.18 -15.26 7.46
N PRO A 54 -14.41 -14.73 7.51
CA PRO A 54 -15.53 -15.29 6.76
C PRO A 54 -15.31 -15.25 5.25
N ASP A 55 -14.63 -14.20 4.76
CA ASP A 55 -14.19 -14.05 3.38
C ASP A 55 -12.84 -13.33 3.35
N VAL A 56 -11.76 -14.12 3.29
CA VAL A 56 -10.38 -13.60 3.27
C VAL A 56 -10.10 -12.75 2.01
N SER A 57 -10.77 -13.05 0.89
CA SER A 57 -10.55 -12.34 -0.37
C SER A 57 -11.14 -10.94 -0.33
N SER A 58 -12.34 -10.78 0.24
CA SER A 58 -12.98 -9.47 0.44
C SER A 58 -12.20 -8.60 1.43
N VAL A 59 -11.72 -9.17 2.54
CA VAL A 59 -10.87 -8.47 3.51
C VAL A 59 -9.57 -8.00 2.84
N ASN A 60 -8.93 -8.88 2.08
CA ASN A 60 -7.69 -8.54 1.40
C ASN A 60 -7.86 -7.43 0.35
N LEU A 61 -8.91 -7.54 -0.47
CA LEU A 61 -9.26 -6.52 -1.46
C LEU A 61 -9.49 -5.16 -0.81
N THR A 62 -10.20 -5.13 0.31
CA THR A 62 -10.46 -3.92 1.08
C THR A 62 -9.17 -3.28 1.58
N LEU A 63 -8.31 -4.07 2.23
CA LEU A 63 -7.03 -3.58 2.76
C LEU A 63 -6.12 -3.04 1.65
N ILE A 64 -5.96 -3.76 0.53
CA ILE A 64 -5.15 -3.30 -0.60
C ILE A 64 -5.72 -2.01 -1.19
N THR A 65 -7.03 -1.93 -1.38
CA THR A 65 -7.68 -0.74 -1.95
C THR A 65 -7.41 0.49 -1.08
N VAL A 66 -7.59 0.36 0.23
CA VAL A 66 -7.34 1.45 1.18
C VAL A 66 -5.87 1.84 1.22
N ILE A 67 -4.95 0.86 1.26
CA ILE A 67 -3.51 1.13 1.29
C ILE A 67 -3.03 1.82 0.01
N PHE A 68 -3.36 1.27 -1.16
CA PHE A 68 -2.92 1.83 -2.44
C PHE A 68 -3.57 3.18 -2.72
N GLY A 69 -4.87 3.32 -2.46
CA GLY A 69 -5.58 4.59 -2.61
C GLY A 69 -5.00 5.69 -1.72
N THR A 70 -4.75 5.38 -0.45
CA THR A 70 -4.18 6.35 0.51
C THR A 70 -2.76 6.75 0.12
N VAL A 71 -1.90 5.77 -0.19
CA VAL A 71 -0.50 6.05 -0.57
C VAL A 71 -0.46 6.89 -1.86
N ARG A 72 -1.25 6.54 -2.87
CA ARG A 72 -1.37 7.32 -4.10
C ARG A 72 -1.82 8.76 -3.80
N ASN A 73 -2.85 8.91 -2.98
CA ASN A 73 -3.37 10.23 -2.63
C ASN A 73 -2.34 11.11 -1.89
N VAL A 74 -1.53 10.52 -1.00
CA VAL A 74 -0.42 11.24 -0.32
C VAL A 74 0.62 11.74 -1.33
N PHE A 75 0.94 10.95 -2.36
CA PHE A 75 1.83 11.38 -3.44
C PHE A 75 1.22 12.47 -4.32
N GLU A 76 -0.07 12.36 -4.65
CA GLU A 76 -0.78 13.34 -5.49
C GLU A 76 -0.97 14.69 -4.78
N GLN A 77 -1.15 14.70 -3.46
CA GLN A 77 -1.33 15.93 -2.67
C GLN A 77 -0.02 16.68 -2.34
N ASP A 78 1.15 16.16 -2.76
CA ASP A 78 2.50 16.73 -2.49
C ASP A 78 2.67 17.21 -1.03
N LEU A 79 2.18 16.39 -0.08
CA LEU A 79 2.18 16.73 1.34
C LEU A 79 3.60 16.93 1.88
N THR A 80 3.74 17.78 2.88
CA THR A 80 5.00 17.85 3.65
C THR A 80 5.32 16.48 4.26
N PRO A 81 6.61 16.12 4.45
CA PRO A 81 6.98 14.82 5.01
C PRO A 81 6.30 14.50 6.34
N SER A 82 6.15 15.50 7.22
CA SER A 82 5.46 15.36 8.51
C SER A 82 3.97 14.99 8.36
N ASN A 83 3.29 15.58 7.38
CA ASN A 83 1.87 15.28 7.12
C ASN A 83 1.70 13.93 6.45
N ALA A 84 2.55 13.57 5.49
CA ALA A 84 2.58 12.24 4.90
C ALA A 84 2.78 11.16 5.98
N ASP A 85 3.75 11.34 6.86
CA ASP A 85 4.02 10.44 7.99
C ASP A 85 2.82 10.29 8.93
N ARG A 86 2.08 11.38 9.18
CA ARG A 86 0.85 11.34 9.98
C ARG A 86 -0.23 10.49 9.32
N VAL A 87 -0.46 10.67 8.02
CA VAL A 87 -1.46 9.90 7.27
C VAL A 87 -1.08 8.41 7.26
N ILE A 88 0.18 8.07 7.00
CA ILE A 88 0.64 6.68 6.97
C ILE A 88 0.50 6.01 8.36
N ARG A 89 0.77 6.73 9.45
CA ARG A 89 0.52 6.19 10.80
C ARG A 89 -0.95 5.89 11.04
N GLN A 90 -1.85 6.79 10.65
CA GLN A 90 -3.30 6.57 10.79
C GLN A 90 -3.78 5.40 9.92
N LEU A 91 -3.26 5.28 8.71
CA LEU A 91 -3.53 4.14 7.83
C LEU A 91 -3.19 2.81 8.50
N ILE A 92 -2.00 2.71 9.11
CA ILE A 92 -1.59 1.49 9.85
C ILE A 92 -2.57 1.20 10.99
N THR A 93 -2.94 2.21 11.78
CA THR A 93 -3.91 2.06 12.86
C THR A 93 -5.26 1.56 12.35
N MET A 94 -5.77 2.10 11.25
CA MET A 94 -7.03 1.68 10.63
C MET A 94 -6.97 0.22 10.14
N CYS A 95 -5.89 -0.16 9.46
CA CYS A 95 -5.69 -1.53 8.98
C CYS A 95 -5.64 -2.52 10.15
N ASN A 96 -4.89 -2.19 11.21
CA ASN A 96 -4.80 -3.04 12.40
C ASN A 96 -6.16 -3.16 13.10
N ALA A 97 -6.86 -2.04 13.30
CA ALA A 97 -8.18 -2.04 13.92
C ALA A 97 -9.20 -2.85 13.10
N CYS A 98 -9.13 -2.80 11.76
CA CYS A 98 -9.93 -3.63 10.88
C CYS A 98 -9.62 -5.12 11.06
N LEU A 99 -8.34 -5.50 11.06
CA LEU A 99 -7.92 -6.89 11.26
C LEU A 99 -8.30 -7.43 12.65
N ASP A 100 -8.21 -6.60 13.69
CA ASP A 100 -8.61 -6.96 15.05
C ASP A 100 -10.08 -7.39 15.16
N THR A 101 -10.96 -6.93 14.26
CA THR A 101 -12.37 -7.38 14.23
C THR A 101 -12.52 -8.87 13.90
N PHE A 102 -11.48 -9.50 13.36
CA PHE A 102 -11.45 -10.92 12.99
C PHE A 102 -10.60 -11.78 13.94
N ARG A 103 -10.01 -11.19 14.98
CA ARG A 103 -9.11 -11.90 15.90
C ARG A 103 -9.89 -12.92 16.74
N THR A 104 -9.36 -14.14 16.83
CA THR A 104 -9.88 -15.17 17.73
C THR A 104 -9.38 -14.90 19.15
N GLY A 105 -10.29 -14.92 20.14
CA GLY A 105 -9.97 -14.67 21.55
C GLY A 105 -9.13 -15.75 22.21
#